data_AF-E3Q1R2-F1
#
_entry.id   AF-E3Q1R2-F1
#
_cell.length_a   1.000
_cell.length_b   1.000
_cell.length_c   1.000
_cell.angle_alpha   90.00
_cell.angle_beta   90.00
_cell.angle_gamma   90.00
#
_symmetry.space_group_name_H-M   'P 1'
#
loop_
_entity.id
_entity.type
_entity.pdbx_description
1 polymer ?
#
loop_
_entity_poly.entity_id
_entity_poly.type
_entity_poly.pdbx_seq_one_letter_code
_entity_poly.pdbx_strand_id
1 'polypeptide(L)' 'EARVKEFNLKQMWKSPNGTIRNILNGTVFREPIICKNIPRLVPGWTKPICIGRHAFGDQYRATDIVIQESGKLKLVF' A
#
# COMPACT_ATOMS: atom_id res chain seq x y z
N GLU A 1 -12.24 9.54 4.05
CA GLU A 1 -13.45 9.75 4.87
C GLU A 1 -14.74 9.21 4.26
N ALA A 2 -14.89 9.18 2.93
CA ALA A 2 -16.11 8.69 2.26
C ALA A 2 -16.66 7.36 2.81
N ARG A 3 -15.78 6.36 3.03
CA ARG A 3 -16.17 5.06 3.59
C ARG A 3 -16.63 5.11 5.05
N VAL A 4 -16.12 6.06 5.85
CA VAL A 4 -16.56 6.23 7.25
C VAL A 4 -18.02 6.70 7.27
N LYS A 5 -18.37 7.66 6.40
CA LYS A 5 -19.73 8.17 6.25
C LYS A 5 -20.67 7.15 5.62
N GLU A 6 -20.21 6.44 4.60
CA GLU A 6 -21.00 5.38 3.92
C GLU A 6 -21.42 4.26 4.87
N PHE A 7 -20.51 3.82 5.75
CA PHE A 7 -20.75 2.68 6.65
C PHE A 7 -21.03 3.09 8.10
N ASN A 8 -21.20 4.39 8.37
CA ASN A 8 -21.41 4.94 9.72
C ASN A 8 -20.40 4.39 10.76
N LEU A 9 -19.12 4.38 10.40
CA LEU A 9 -18.07 3.82 11.25
C LEU A 9 -17.70 4.79 12.37
N LYS A 10 -17.40 4.26 13.56
CA LYS A 10 -16.94 5.06 14.72
C LYS A 10 -15.71 5.91 14.41
N GLN A 11 -14.81 5.40 13.59
CA GLN A 11 -13.59 6.08 13.15
C GLN A 11 -13.04 5.45 11.88
N MET A 12 -12.03 6.07 11.30
CA MET A 12 -11.27 5.48 10.21
C MET A 12 -10.30 4.42 10.75
N TRP A 13 -10.70 3.16 10.64
CA TRP A 13 -9.88 2.03 11.06
C TRP A 13 -8.69 1.81 10.13
N LYS A 14 -7.56 1.36 10.70
CA LYS A 14 -6.37 0.97 9.93
C LYS A 14 -6.67 -0.24 9.05
N SER A 15 -5.93 -0.37 7.94
CA SER A 15 -6.06 -1.51 7.02
C SER A 15 -5.83 -2.85 7.74
N PRO A 16 -6.78 -3.80 7.72
CA PRO A 16 -6.61 -5.12 8.35
C PRO A 16 -5.38 -5.87 7.82
N ASN A 17 -5.15 -5.83 6.50
CA ASN A 17 -3.97 -6.43 5.87
C ASN A 17 -2.67 -5.81 6.36
N GLY A 18 -2.65 -4.47 6.56
CA GLY A 18 -1.50 -3.76 7.11
C GLY A 18 -1.26 -4.14 8.58
N THR A 19 -2.32 -4.23 9.39
CA THR A 19 -2.24 -4.63 10.79
C THR A 19 -1.65 -6.03 10.94
N ILE A 20 -2.18 -7.02 10.22
CA ILE A 20 -1.68 -8.41 10.27
C ILE A 20 -0.22 -8.47 9.80
N ARG A 21 0.10 -7.82 8.68
CA ARG A 21 1.47 -7.85 8.14
C ARG A 21 2.49 -7.23 9.09
N ASN A 22 2.13 -6.13 9.77
CA ASN A 22 3.03 -5.52 10.74
C ASN A 22 3.28 -6.43 11.96
N ILE A 23 2.27 -7.20 12.37
CA ILE A 23 2.42 -8.19 13.45
C ILE A 23 3.32 -9.34 12.99
N LEU A 24 3.13 -9.85 11.77
CA LEU A 24 3.87 -11.00 11.22
C LEU A 24 5.25 -10.63 10.64
N ASN A 25 5.53 -9.34 10.47
CA ASN A 25 6.74 -8.81 9.83
C ASN A 25 7.08 -9.46 8.47
N GLY A 26 6.05 -9.69 7.64
CA GLY A 26 6.18 -10.44 6.38
C GLY A 26 6.27 -9.56 5.13
N THR A 27 6.85 -10.13 4.06
CA THR A 27 6.82 -9.56 2.70
C THR A 27 5.66 -10.15 1.90
N VAL A 28 5.01 -9.32 1.07
CA VAL A 28 3.96 -9.81 0.16
C VAL A 28 4.58 -10.10 -1.20
N PHE A 29 4.34 -11.31 -1.70
CA PHE A 29 4.69 -11.72 -3.05
C PHE A 29 3.44 -11.80 -3.91
N ARG A 30 3.52 -11.31 -5.15
CA ARG A 30 2.45 -11.40 -6.14
C ARG A 30 2.99 -11.98 -7.42
N GLU A 31 2.31 -13.00 -7.93
CA GLU A 31 2.64 -13.68 -9.17
C GLU A 31 1.38 -13.85 -10.01
N PRO A 32 1.43 -13.64 -11.34
CA PRO A 32 0.28 -13.83 -12.21
C PRO A 32 0.00 -15.31 -12.47
N ILE A 33 -1.29 -15.66 -12.58
CA ILE A 33 -1.71 -16.95 -13.11
C ILE A 33 -1.68 -16.88 -14.64
N ILE A 34 -0.94 -17.79 -15.28
CA ILE A 34 -0.78 -17.80 -16.74
C ILE A 34 -1.80 -18.76 -17.38
N CYS A 35 -2.72 -18.20 -18.16
CA CYS A 35 -3.68 -18.97 -18.95
C CYS A 35 -3.25 -19.00 -20.42
N LYS A 36 -3.29 -20.18 -21.06
CA LYS A 36 -2.86 -20.35 -22.46
C LYS A 36 -3.73 -19.59 -23.47
N ASN A 37 -5.02 -19.45 -23.17
CA ASN A 37 -6.02 -18.83 -24.04
C ASN A 37 -6.26 -17.33 -23.76
N ILE A 38 -5.56 -16.74 -22.79
CA ILE A 38 -5.71 -15.32 -22.45
C ILE A 38 -4.47 -14.57 -22.94
N PRO A 39 -4.60 -13.65 -23.92
CA PRO A 39 -3.47 -12.86 -24.40
C PRO A 39 -3.01 -11.88 -23.31
N ARG A 40 -1.69 -11.65 -23.27
CA ARG A 40 -1.05 -10.72 -22.34
C ARG A 40 -0.79 -9.39 -23.04
N LEU A 41 -0.79 -8.29 -22.26
CA LEU A 41 -0.51 -6.96 -22.78
C LEU A 41 0.91 -6.85 -23.36
N VAL A 42 1.88 -7.54 -22.74
CA VAL A 42 3.25 -7.66 -23.23
C VAL A 42 3.43 -9.10 -23.74
N PRO A 43 3.38 -9.34 -25.07
CA PRO A 43 3.39 -10.70 -25.62
C PRO A 43 4.66 -11.50 -25.29
N GLY A 44 5.80 -10.80 -25.17
CA GLY A 44 7.11 -11.41 -24.86
C GLY A 44 7.25 -11.94 -23.43
N TRP A 45 6.34 -11.63 -22.52
CA TRP A 45 6.34 -12.21 -21.18
C TRP A 45 5.77 -13.63 -21.23
N THR A 46 6.65 -14.60 -21.43
CA THR A 46 6.30 -16.03 -21.52
C THR A 46 6.38 -16.76 -20.19
N LYS A 47 7.07 -16.18 -19.19
CA LYS A 47 7.20 -16.68 -17.82
C LYS A 47 6.56 -15.70 -16.84
N PRO A 48 6.07 -16.18 -15.68
CA PRO A 48 5.55 -15.29 -14.65
C PRO A 48 6.67 -14.39 -14.10
N ILE A 49 6.29 -13.17 -13.71
CA ILE A 49 7.16 -12.23 -13.00
C ILE A 49 6.59 -12.09 -11.60
N CYS A 50 7.36 -12.51 -10.60
CA CYS A 50 7.00 -12.38 -9.20
C CYS A 50 7.49 -11.03 -8.66
N ILE A 51 6.59 -10.28 -8.01
CA ILE A 51 6.92 -9.01 -7.37
C ILE A 51 6.89 -9.20 -5.86
N GLY A 52 8.05 -9.07 -5.23
CA GLY A 52 8.18 -8.91 -3.78
C GLY A 52 8.08 -7.44 -3.40
N ARG A 53 7.15 -7.08 -2.51
CA ARG A 53 7.00 -5.70 -2.03
C ARG A 53 7.51 -5.57 -0.59
N HIS A 54 8.57 -4.78 -0.40
CA HIS A 54 8.94 -4.29 0.92
C HIS A 54 7.84 -3.36 1.42
N ALA A 55 7.03 -3.85 2.37
CA ALA A 55 5.77 -3.22 2.76
C ALA A 55 5.84 -2.66 4.18
N PHE A 56 6.99 -2.07 4.52
CA PHE A 56 7.32 -1.43 5.80
C PHE A 56 8.03 -0.09 5.57
N GLY A 57 7.67 0.94 6.34
CA GLY A 57 8.34 2.24 6.31
C GLY A 57 7.92 3.18 5.19
N ASP A 58 8.85 4.05 4.80
CA ASP A 58 8.71 5.08 3.76
C ASP A 58 7.46 5.95 3.95
N GLN A 59 6.82 6.35 2.85
CA GLN A 59 5.55 7.07 2.84
C GLN A 59 4.44 6.40 3.67
N TYR A 60 4.52 5.09 3.94
CA TYR A 60 3.49 4.38 4.73
C TYR A 60 3.66 4.52 6.24
N ARG A 61 4.79 5.06 6.70
CA ARG A 61 5.03 5.45 8.09
C ARG A 61 5.51 6.90 8.22
N ALA A 62 5.31 7.70 7.17
CA ALA A 62 5.53 9.13 7.22
C ALA A 62 4.50 9.80 8.13
N THR A 63 4.84 10.99 8.61
CA THR A 63 3.90 11.88 9.29
C THR A 63 3.65 13.06 8.36
N ASP A 64 2.39 13.22 7.97
CA ASP A 64 1.98 14.28 7.06
C ASP A 64 1.39 15.44 7.86
N ILE A 65 1.60 16.66 7.38
CA ILE A 65 1.01 17.88 7.93
C ILE A 65 0.55 18.78 6.80
N VAL A 66 -0.60 19.42 6.99
CA VAL A 66 -1.06 20.50 6.10
C VAL A 66 -0.66 21.83 6.72
N ILE A 67 0.17 22.59 6.01
CA ILE A 67 0.59 23.93 6.43
C ILE A 67 -0.37 24.95 5.82
N GLN A 68 -1.18 25.61 6.65
CA GLN A 68 -2.22 26.53 6.20
C GLN A 68 -1.75 27.99 6.04
N GLU A 69 -0.64 28.35 6.69
CA GLU A 69 -0.10 29.72 6.73
C GLU A 69 1.42 29.72 6.54
N SER A 70 2.02 30.88 6.26
CA SER A 70 3.47 30.99 6.05
C SER A 70 4.27 30.65 7.32
N GLY A 71 5.33 29.83 7.19
CA GLY A 71 6.20 29.45 8.31
C GLY A 71 7.51 28.79 7.88
N LYS A 72 8.29 28.30 8.86
CA LYS A 72 9.55 27.56 8.65
C LYS A 72 9.42 26.13 9.15
N LEU A 73 9.50 25.15 8.26
CA LEU A 73 9.56 23.74 8.60
C LEU A 73 11.02 23.31 8.82
N LYS A 74 11.30 22.62 9.94
CA LYS A 74 12.60 22.02 10.22
C LYS A 74 12.40 20.59 10.72
N LEU A 75 13.25 19.69 10.26
CA LEU A 75 13.44 18.37 10.88
C LEU A 75 14.49 18.51 11.97
N VAL A 76 14.17 18.05 13.17
CA VAL A 76 15.05 18.07 14.35
C VAL A 76 15.13 16.64 14.90
N PHE A 77 16.29 16.27 15.45
CA PHE A 77 16.57 14.94 15.99
C PHE A 77 16.36 14.90 17.51
#